data_AF-A0A0G1RVA9-F1
#
_entry.id   AF-A0A0G1RVA9-F1
#
_cell.length_a   1.000
_cell.length_b   1.000
_cell.length_c   1.000
_cell.angle_alpha   90.00
_cell.angle_beta   90.00
_cell.angle_gamma   90.00
#
_symmetry.space_group_name_H-M   'P 1'
#
loop_
_entity.id
_entity.type
_entity.pdbx_description
1 polymer ?
#
loop_
_entity_poly.entity_id
_entity_poly.type
_entity_poly.pdbx_seq_one_letter_code
_entity_poly.pdbx_strand_id
1 'polypeptide(L)'
;MTSVGRKPEIGVSGSSSQEAVDLVRRLLGERLPRRGEFEPIRPKPEYFLNGGVKDHWAPHFTRVPVIALNEARTWQALVPSLVIDQAVVIWSGALHDTQRLGVIDDPDHGERAAQWVKAKLDGKLNLDQLYKVMRICRFHSVNGVNQDLGPEAAVVREADRLDRQRLDDFNPGRLKLPFSEPFIAIARDLIDLTDRSYSSVDEAFDRVLDAGVALGIIRS
;
A
#
# COMPACT_ATOMS: atom_id res chain seq x y z
N MET A 1 -32.70 -13.43 -2.53
CA MET A 1 -31.67 -13.74 -1.52
C MET A 1 -30.42 -14.19 -2.27
N THR A 2 -29.48 -13.28 -2.48
CA THR A 2 -28.23 -13.54 -3.19
C THR A 2 -27.31 -14.38 -2.31
N SER A 3 -26.92 -15.54 -2.84
CA SER A 3 -25.89 -16.43 -2.32
C SER A 3 -24.64 -15.63 -1.94
N VAL A 4 -24.27 -15.65 -0.66
CA VAL A 4 -22.96 -15.19 -0.19
C VAL A 4 -21.96 -16.20 -0.75
N GLY A 5 -21.24 -15.80 -1.80
CA GLY A 5 -20.24 -16.64 -2.45
C GLY A 5 -19.27 -17.22 -1.42
N ARG A 6 -19.05 -18.53 -1.48
CA ARG A 6 -17.98 -19.20 -0.72
C ARG A 6 -16.69 -18.41 -0.92
N LYS A 7 -15.98 -18.11 0.17
CA LYS A 7 -14.60 -17.64 0.08
C LYS A 7 -13.85 -18.62 -0.82
N PRO A 8 -13.17 -18.16 -1.90
CA PRO A 8 -12.23 -19.04 -2.58
C PRO A 8 -11.21 -19.48 -1.53
N GLU A 9 -11.13 -20.78 -1.28
CA GLU A 9 -10.10 -21.36 -0.41
C GLU A 9 -8.77 -21.21 -1.13
N ILE A 10 -8.07 -20.11 -0.86
CA ILE A 10 -6.67 -19.93 -1.21
C ILE A 10 -5.90 -20.67 -0.11
N GLY A 11 -5.79 -22.00 -0.24
CA GLY A 11 -5.20 -22.88 0.78
C GLY A 11 -3.69 -22.67 0.95
N VAL A 12 -3.31 -21.63 1.69
CA VAL A 12 -1.92 -21.13 1.74
C VAL A 12 -1.48 -20.82 3.20
N SER A 13 -2.09 -21.44 4.21
CA SER A 13 -1.62 -21.27 5.59
C SER A 13 -0.25 -21.94 5.77
N GLY A 14 0.82 -21.14 5.85
CA GLY A 14 2.20 -21.61 6.03
C GLY A 14 3.03 -21.72 4.76
N SER A 15 2.60 -21.12 3.64
CA SER A 15 3.40 -21.13 2.41
C SER A 15 4.70 -20.34 2.55
N SER A 16 5.74 -20.82 1.89
CA SER A 16 6.96 -20.06 1.68
C SER A 16 6.68 -18.75 0.90
N SER A 17 7.55 -17.76 1.02
CA SER A 17 7.45 -16.52 0.24
C SER A 17 7.44 -16.78 -1.27
N GLN A 18 8.23 -17.76 -1.73
CA GLN A 18 8.26 -18.14 -3.14
C GLN A 18 6.91 -18.64 -3.65
N GLU A 19 6.19 -19.44 -2.88
CA GLU A 19 4.85 -19.92 -3.26
C GLU A 19 3.84 -18.76 -3.32
N ALA A 20 3.93 -17.80 -2.40
CA ALA A 20 3.09 -16.60 -2.41
C ALA A 20 3.38 -15.72 -3.65
N VAL A 21 4.65 -15.51 -3.98
CA VAL A 21 5.08 -14.81 -5.20
C VAL A 21 4.58 -15.55 -6.44
N ASP A 22 4.76 -16.86 -6.52
CA ASP A 22 4.35 -17.66 -7.69
C ASP A 22 2.83 -17.62 -7.90
N LEU A 23 2.06 -17.60 -6.81
CA LEU A 23 0.61 -17.40 -6.87
C LEU A 23 0.26 -16.03 -7.45
N VAL A 24 0.85 -14.94 -6.93
CA VAL A 24 0.60 -13.58 -7.43
C VAL A 24 1.00 -13.47 -8.90
N ARG A 25 2.17 -14.00 -9.28
CA ARG A 25 2.63 -14.01 -10.68
C ARG A 25 1.69 -14.78 -11.60
N ARG A 26 1.16 -15.91 -11.16
CA ARG A 26 0.20 -16.71 -11.92
C ARG A 26 -1.13 -15.98 -12.12
N LEU A 27 -1.62 -15.30 -11.08
CA LEU A 27 -2.88 -14.55 -11.14
C LEU A 27 -2.76 -13.29 -12.00
N LEU A 28 -1.63 -12.59 -11.91
CA LEU A 28 -1.47 -11.29 -12.53
C LEU A 28 -0.85 -11.39 -13.93
N GLY A 29 0.13 -12.27 -14.14
CA GLY A 29 0.83 -12.41 -15.42
C GLY A 29 1.34 -11.07 -15.93
N GLU A 30 0.87 -10.65 -17.11
CA GLU A 30 1.24 -9.36 -17.68
C GLU A 30 0.74 -8.14 -16.90
N ARG A 31 -0.24 -8.33 -16.02
CA ARG A 31 -0.82 -7.30 -15.15
C ARG A 31 -0.01 -7.06 -13.87
N LEU A 32 1.15 -7.66 -13.69
CA LEU A 32 2.06 -7.26 -12.61
C LEU A 32 2.42 -5.76 -12.73
N PRO A 33 2.52 -5.01 -11.62
CA PRO A 33 2.99 -3.62 -11.63
C PRO A 33 4.29 -3.44 -12.39
N ARG A 34 4.44 -2.34 -13.12
CA ARG A 34 5.71 -1.92 -13.73
C ARG A 34 6.35 -0.84 -12.89
N ARG A 35 7.69 -0.80 -12.88
CA ARG A 35 8.45 0.25 -12.17
C ARG A 35 7.94 1.66 -12.46
N GLY A 36 7.72 1.98 -13.74
CA GLY A 36 7.28 3.31 -14.19
C GLY A 36 5.93 3.78 -13.62
N GLU A 37 5.11 2.88 -13.09
CA GLU A 37 3.83 3.23 -12.44
C GLU A 37 4.03 3.91 -11.09
N PHE A 38 5.18 3.69 -10.44
CA PHE A 38 5.50 4.26 -9.13
C PHE A 38 6.33 5.55 -9.22
N GLU A 39 6.98 5.84 -10.36
CA GLU A 39 7.81 7.05 -10.49
C GLU A 39 7.06 8.37 -10.15
N PRO A 40 5.77 8.55 -10.48
CA PRO A 40 5.03 9.76 -10.10
C PRO A 40 4.93 10.00 -8.58
N ILE A 41 5.02 8.93 -7.77
CA ILE A 41 4.89 9.00 -6.31
C ILE A 41 6.23 9.00 -5.57
N ARG A 42 7.36 9.08 -6.28
CA ARG A 42 8.69 9.17 -5.67
C ARG A 42 8.69 10.17 -4.51
N PRO A 43 9.00 9.73 -3.26
CA PRO A 43 8.89 10.60 -2.11
C PRO A 43 9.80 11.81 -2.24
N LYS A 44 9.31 12.95 -1.77
CA LYS A 44 10.06 14.21 -1.81
C LYS A 44 10.26 14.72 -0.38
N PRO A 45 11.30 15.54 -0.11
CA PRO A 45 11.50 16.12 1.23
C PRO A 45 10.24 16.81 1.79
N GLU A 46 9.46 17.47 0.95
CA GLU A 46 8.19 18.14 1.30
C GLU A 46 7.06 17.20 1.78
N TYR A 47 7.23 15.88 1.65
CA TYR A 47 6.26 14.89 2.17
C TYR A 47 6.45 14.71 3.69
N PHE A 48 7.59 15.15 4.23
CA PHE A 48 8.01 14.88 5.59
C PHE A 48 8.12 16.20 6.38
N LEU A 49 7.15 16.48 7.25
CA LEU A 49 7.27 17.60 8.17
C LEU A 49 8.41 17.35 9.16
N ASN A 50 9.16 18.41 9.48
CA ASN A 50 10.29 18.36 10.43
C ASN A 50 11.36 17.30 10.12
N GLY A 51 11.55 16.95 8.84
CA GLY A 51 12.51 15.92 8.42
C GLY A 51 11.97 14.49 8.49
N GLY A 52 10.72 14.30 8.92
CA GLY A 52 10.05 13.01 8.97
C GLY A 52 10.09 12.33 10.32
N VAL A 53 9.38 11.21 10.40
CA VAL A 53 9.28 10.38 11.59
C VAL A 53 10.04 9.08 11.31
N LYS A 54 10.92 8.66 12.23
CA LYS A 54 11.88 7.56 12.07
C LYS A 54 11.30 6.31 11.39
N ASP A 55 10.08 5.93 11.77
CA ASP A 55 9.44 4.69 11.29
C ASP A 55 8.46 4.89 10.11
N HIS A 56 8.28 6.14 9.68
CA HIS A 56 7.40 6.55 8.59
C HIS A 56 8.23 7.37 7.59
N TRP A 57 9.26 6.74 7.06
CA TRP A 57 10.20 7.35 6.12
C TRP A 57 10.11 6.71 4.73
N ALA A 58 10.98 7.13 3.80
CA ALA A 58 10.86 6.82 2.38
C ALA A 58 10.56 5.35 2.01
N PRO A 59 11.15 4.31 2.66
CA PRO A 59 10.83 2.92 2.36
C PRO A 59 9.36 2.59 2.60
N HIS A 60 8.78 3.02 3.72
CA HIS A 60 7.37 2.79 4.06
C HIS A 60 6.44 3.43 3.00
N PHE A 61 6.73 4.68 2.65
CA PHE A 61 5.98 5.44 1.62
C PHE A 61 6.04 4.80 0.23
N THR A 62 6.99 3.89 0.01
CA THR A 62 7.16 3.17 -1.26
C THR A 62 6.62 1.73 -1.19
N ARG A 63 6.80 1.02 -0.07
CA ARG A 63 6.32 -0.37 0.09
C ARG A 63 4.80 -0.45 0.11
N VAL A 64 4.14 0.46 0.82
CA VAL A 64 2.66 0.47 0.91
C VAL A 64 2.00 0.53 -0.47
N PRO A 65 2.31 1.46 -1.39
CA PRO A 65 1.71 1.46 -2.72
C PRO A 65 2.10 0.24 -3.57
N VAL A 66 3.30 -0.32 -3.42
CA VAL A 66 3.73 -1.56 -4.10
C VAL A 66 2.87 -2.76 -3.67
N ILE A 67 2.68 -2.93 -2.36
CA ILE A 67 1.85 -3.99 -1.79
C ILE A 67 0.39 -3.77 -2.20
N ALA A 68 -0.14 -2.56 -1.99
CA ALA A 68 -1.53 -2.22 -2.25
C ALA A 68 -1.93 -2.41 -3.72
N LEU A 69 -1.06 -2.05 -4.67
CA LEU A 69 -1.36 -2.22 -6.10
C LEU A 69 -1.37 -3.71 -6.50
N ASN A 70 -0.47 -4.52 -5.95
CA ASN A 70 -0.50 -5.97 -6.16
C ASN A 70 -1.76 -6.60 -5.53
N GLU A 71 -2.14 -6.20 -4.32
CA GLU A 71 -3.39 -6.64 -3.68
C GLU A 71 -4.62 -6.23 -4.50
N ALA A 72 -4.68 -4.98 -4.97
CA ALA A 72 -5.76 -4.47 -5.81
C ALA A 72 -5.93 -5.32 -7.07
N ARG A 73 -4.85 -5.53 -7.82
CA ARG A 73 -4.90 -6.32 -9.06
C ARG A 73 -5.23 -7.79 -8.79
N THR A 74 -4.77 -8.34 -7.67
CA THR A 74 -5.11 -9.71 -7.24
C THR A 74 -6.60 -9.81 -6.93
N TRP A 75 -7.16 -8.83 -6.23
CA TRP A 75 -8.59 -8.77 -5.95
C TRP A 75 -9.42 -8.69 -7.23
N GLN A 76 -9.03 -7.82 -8.17
CA GLN A 76 -9.68 -7.71 -9.48
C GLN A 76 -9.54 -9.00 -10.33
N ALA A 77 -8.44 -9.73 -10.21
CA ALA A 77 -8.25 -11.02 -10.87
C ALA A 77 -9.20 -12.10 -10.33
N LEU A 78 -9.45 -12.08 -9.01
CA LEU A 78 -10.34 -13.03 -8.34
C LEU A 78 -11.83 -12.63 -8.45
N VAL A 79 -12.11 -11.33 -8.60
CA VAL A 79 -13.45 -10.76 -8.70
C VAL A 79 -13.51 -9.84 -9.93
N PRO A 80 -13.73 -10.37 -11.14
CA PRO A 80 -13.64 -9.59 -12.39
C PRO A 80 -14.64 -8.43 -12.50
N SER A 81 -15.73 -8.44 -11.73
CA SER A 81 -16.70 -7.35 -11.66
C SER A 81 -16.25 -6.19 -10.77
N LEU A 82 -15.17 -6.35 -10.00
CA LEU A 82 -14.65 -5.32 -9.11
C LEU A 82 -13.77 -4.34 -9.89
N VAL A 83 -14.12 -3.07 -9.82
CA VAL A 83 -13.31 -1.97 -10.35
C VAL A 83 -12.62 -1.28 -9.19
N ILE A 84 -11.30 -1.23 -9.22
CA ILE A 84 -10.45 -0.50 -8.27
C ILE A 84 -9.65 0.52 -9.06
N ASP A 85 -9.73 1.80 -8.69
CA ASP A 85 -8.93 2.85 -9.31
C ASP A 85 -7.47 2.74 -8.84
N GLN A 86 -6.60 2.30 -9.75
CA GLN A 86 -5.18 2.06 -9.44
C GLN A 86 -4.42 3.35 -9.15
N ALA A 87 -4.78 4.47 -9.77
CA ALA A 87 -4.15 5.75 -9.48
C ALA A 87 -4.49 6.19 -8.05
N VAL A 88 -5.73 6.01 -7.62
CA VAL A 88 -6.13 6.27 -6.23
C VAL A 88 -5.35 5.38 -5.26
N VAL A 89 -5.21 4.09 -5.54
CA VAL A 89 -4.43 3.16 -4.69
C VAL A 89 -2.97 3.60 -4.56
N ILE A 90 -2.31 3.89 -5.68
CA ILE A 90 -0.90 4.29 -5.72
C ILE A 90 -0.70 5.60 -4.95
N TRP A 91 -1.49 6.64 -5.25
CA TRP A 91 -1.33 7.95 -4.64
C TRP A 91 -1.69 7.95 -3.14
N SER A 92 -2.78 7.28 -2.75
CA SER A 92 -3.16 7.22 -1.34
C SER A 92 -2.21 6.34 -0.54
N GLY A 93 -1.73 5.21 -1.09
CA GLY A 93 -0.68 4.41 -0.45
C GLY A 93 0.59 5.21 -0.20
N ALA A 94 1.00 6.04 -1.16
CA ALA A 94 2.20 6.87 -1.02
C ALA A 94 2.05 8.08 -0.09
N LEU A 95 0.82 8.54 0.17
CA LEU A 95 0.57 9.82 0.86
C LEU A 95 -0.30 9.70 2.10
N HIS A 96 -0.75 8.50 2.49
CA HIS A 96 -1.65 8.36 3.66
C HIS A 96 -1.01 8.93 4.94
N ASP A 97 0.27 8.65 5.18
CA ASP A 97 1.02 9.08 6.36
C ASP A 97 1.86 10.37 6.15
N THR A 98 1.64 11.13 5.05
CA THR A 98 2.36 12.40 4.87
C THR A 98 1.98 13.42 5.96
N GLN A 99 2.83 14.41 6.20
CA GLN A 99 2.56 15.52 7.13
C GLN A 99 2.34 15.08 8.60
N ARG A 100 2.98 13.99 8.99
CA ARG A 100 3.06 13.52 10.37
C ARG A 100 4.01 14.39 11.20
N LEU A 101 3.64 14.69 12.44
CA LEU A 101 4.43 15.46 13.41
C LEU A 101 5.09 14.56 14.46
N GLY A 102 4.59 13.34 14.68
CA GLY A 102 5.11 12.41 15.70
C GLY A 102 4.84 10.93 15.38
N VAL A 103 5.33 10.01 16.21
CA VAL A 103 5.22 8.55 16.01
C VAL A 103 3.90 7.97 16.54
N ILE A 104 3.41 8.45 17.69
CA ILE A 104 2.30 7.78 18.41
C ILE A 104 1.10 8.71 18.60
N ASP A 105 1.31 10.01 18.76
CA ASP A 105 0.27 10.94 19.18
C ASP A 105 0.13 12.09 18.19
N ASP A 106 -0.62 11.82 17.11
CA ASP A 106 -0.89 12.80 16.06
C ASP A 106 -2.28 12.58 15.46
N PRO A 107 -3.37 12.84 16.21
CA PRO A 107 -4.73 12.56 15.75
C PRO A 107 -5.12 13.32 14.47
N ASP A 108 -4.46 14.45 14.20
CA ASP A 108 -4.79 15.35 13.09
C ASP A 108 -3.97 15.08 11.80
N HIS A 109 -3.05 14.11 11.79
CA HIS A 109 -2.21 13.86 10.60
C HIS A 109 -3.02 13.52 9.36
N GLY A 110 -4.12 12.77 9.49
CA GLY A 110 -4.99 12.45 8.36
C GLY A 110 -5.57 13.71 7.70
N GLU A 111 -6.04 14.67 8.50
CA GLU A 111 -6.57 15.95 7.97
C GLU A 111 -5.47 16.74 7.26
N ARG A 112 -4.28 16.84 7.84
CA ARG A 112 -3.16 17.54 7.22
C ARG A 112 -2.70 16.86 5.93
N ALA A 113 -2.65 15.53 5.92
CA ALA A 113 -2.34 14.76 4.72
C ALA A 113 -3.35 15.03 3.60
N ALA A 114 -4.64 15.03 3.91
CA ALA A 114 -5.69 15.34 2.93
C ALA A 114 -5.59 16.76 2.38
N GLN A 115 -5.30 17.75 3.23
CA GLN A 115 -5.10 19.14 2.79
C GLN A 115 -3.86 19.29 1.90
N TRP A 116 -2.77 18.61 2.27
CA TRP A 116 -1.54 18.60 1.48
C TRP A 116 -1.75 17.94 0.11
N VAL A 117 -2.43 16.79 0.08
CA VAL A 117 -2.84 16.09 -1.16
C VAL A 117 -3.61 17.03 -2.07
N LYS A 118 -4.63 17.73 -1.53
CA LYS A 118 -5.42 18.70 -2.29
C LYS A 118 -4.53 19.75 -2.95
N ALA A 119 -3.62 20.34 -2.19
CA ALA A 119 -2.74 21.40 -2.69
C ALA A 119 -1.71 20.91 -3.74
N LYS A 120 -1.30 19.65 -3.67
CA LYS A 120 -0.17 19.12 -4.46
C LYS A 120 -0.56 18.26 -5.66
N LEU A 121 -1.77 17.70 -5.63
CA LEU A 121 -2.32 16.85 -6.69
C LEU A 121 -3.44 17.51 -7.49
N ASP A 122 -3.81 18.76 -7.18
CA ASP A 122 -4.72 19.53 -8.03
C ASP A 122 -4.18 19.60 -9.47
N GLY A 123 -5.03 19.30 -10.44
CA GLY A 123 -4.67 19.18 -11.85
C GLY A 123 -3.82 17.95 -12.25
N LYS A 124 -3.32 17.13 -11.30
CA LYS A 124 -2.62 15.86 -11.61
C LYS A 124 -3.55 14.65 -11.65
N LEU A 125 -4.62 14.72 -10.87
CA LEU A 125 -5.69 13.72 -10.81
C LEU A 125 -6.99 14.35 -11.29
N ASN A 126 -7.90 13.54 -11.82
CA ASN A 126 -9.26 14.02 -12.03
C ASN A 126 -9.95 14.28 -10.67
N LEU A 127 -11.05 15.03 -10.68
CA LEU A 127 -11.72 15.45 -9.44
C LEU A 127 -12.19 14.28 -8.56
N ASP A 128 -12.67 13.19 -9.16
CA ASP A 128 -13.10 11.99 -8.42
C ASP A 128 -11.92 11.29 -7.76
N GLN A 129 -10.82 11.11 -8.50
CA GLN A 129 -9.58 10.54 -7.98
C GLN A 129 -8.99 11.38 -6.84
N LEU A 130 -8.91 12.71 -7.04
CA LEU A 130 -8.41 13.61 -6.01
C LEU A 130 -9.26 13.53 -4.73
N TYR A 131 -10.59 13.54 -4.88
CA TYR A 131 -11.51 13.40 -3.76
C TYR A 131 -11.31 12.07 -3.01
N LYS A 132 -11.18 10.95 -3.73
CA LYS A 132 -10.94 9.64 -3.13
C LYS A 132 -9.60 9.59 -2.39
N VAL A 133 -8.51 10.06 -3.00
CA VAL A 133 -7.18 10.09 -2.34
C VAL A 133 -7.24 10.93 -1.07
N MET A 134 -7.81 12.14 -1.13
CA MET A 134 -7.99 12.99 0.05
C MET A 134 -8.77 12.29 1.15
N ARG A 135 -9.88 11.62 0.79
CA ARG A 135 -10.73 10.92 1.75
C ARG A 135 -10.03 9.73 2.40
N ILE A 136 -9.25 8.96 1.63
CA ILE A 136 -8.45 7.85 2.16
C ILE A 136 -7.40 8.38 3.12
N CYS A 137 -6.60 9.38 2.72
CA CYS A 137 -5.60 10.01 3.60
C CYS A 137 -6.23 10.55 4.89
N ARG A 138 -7.38 11.22 4.81
CA ARG A 138 -8.09 11.76 5.97
C ARG A 138 -8.46 10.71 7.00
N PHE A 139 -8.90 9.53 6.56
CA PHE A 139 -9.55 8.55 7.42
C PHE A 139 -8.80 7.22 7.54
N HIS A 140 -7.55 7.14 7.06
CA HIS A 140 -6.81 5.87 7.07
C HIS A 140 -6.53 5.37 8.51
N SER A 141 -6.27 6.28 9.46
CA SER A 141 -5.89 5.98 10.85
C SER A 141 -7.05 5.93 11.84
N VAL A 142 -8.27 6.27 11.43
CA VAL A 142 -9.43 6.30 12.34
C VAL A 142 -9.95 4.88 12.58
N ASN A 143 -9.68 4.36 13.78
CA ASN A 143 -10.15 3.06 14.23
C ASN A 143 -11.68 3.03 14.40
N GLY A 144 -12.31 1.91 14.06
CA GLY A 144 -13.73 1.64 14.36
C GLY A 144 -14.75 2.39 13.50
N VAL A 145 -14.32 3.34 12.65
CA VAL A 145 -15.25 3.92 11.68
C VAL A 145 -15.35 2.99 10.50
N ASN A 146 -16.49 2.31 10.45
CA ASN A 146 -17.01 1.50 9.35
C ASN A 146 -17.31 2.39 8.12
N GLN A 147 -16.38 3.28 7.77
CA GLN A 147 -16.49 4.08 6.56
C GLN A 147 -16.28 3.12 5.40
N ASP A 148 -17.36 2.87 4.66
CA ASP A 148 -17.32 2.36 3.31
C ASP A 148 -16.58 3.40 2.43
N LEU A 149 -15.24 3.35 2.51
CA LEU A 149 -14.32 4.17 1.73
C LEU A 149 -14.04 3.54 0.37
N GLY A 150 -14.70 2.43 0.05
CA GLY A 150 -14.49 1.67 -1.18
C GLY A 150 -13.30 0.71 -1.13
N PRO A 151 -13.14 -0.07 -2.22
CA PRO A 151 -12.11 -1.10 -2.31
C PRO A 151 -10.69 -0.55 -2.33
N GLU A 152 -10.47 0.67 -2.86
CA GLU A 152 -9.16 1.33 -2.88
C GLU A 152 -8.63 1.54 -1.46
N ALA A 153 -9.50 2.02 -0.56
CA ALA A 153 -9.14 2.23 0.84
C ALA A 153 -8.87 0.91 1.58
N ALA A 154 -9.59 -0.15 1.22
CA ALA A 154 -9.43 -1.45 1.82
C ALA A 154 -8.02 -2.01 1.54
N VAL A 155 -7.59 -2.01 0.27
CA VAL A 155 -6.26 -2.52 -0.09
C VAL A 155 -5.12 -1.65 0.47
N VAL A 156 -5.30 -0.34 0.54
CA VAL A 156 -4.28 0.55 1.14
C VAL A 156 -4.13 0.29 2.65
N ARG A 157 -5.25 0.06 3.36
CA ARG A 157 -5.23 -0.28 4.78
C ARG A 157 -4.63 -1.66 5.05
N GLU A 158 -4.88 -2.64 4.19
CA GLU A 158 -4.23 -3.95 4.32
C GLU A 158 -2.73 -3.84 4.06
N ALA A 159 -2.32 -3.12 3.01
CA ALA A 159 -0.91 -2.89 2.71
C ALA A 159 -0.16 -2.16 3.84
N ASP A 160 -0.74 -1.13 4.43
CA ASP A 160 -0.17 -0.47 5.61
C ASP A 160 -0.03 -1.45 6.79
N ARG A 161 -1.08 -2.24 7.08
CA ARG A 161 -1.03 -3.29 8.12
C ARG A 161 0.05 -4.33 7.86
N LEU A 162 0.22 -4.76 6.61
CA LEU A 162 1.25 -5.71 6.19
C LEU A 162 2.66 -5.13 6.37
N ASP A 163 2.83 -3.83 6.09
CA ASP A 163 4.10 -3.12 6.28
C ASP A 163 4.49 -2.96 7.76
N ARG A 164 3.54 -3.12 8.69
CA ARG A 164 3.81 -3.09 10.15
C ARG A 164 4.67 -4.24 10.65
N GLN A 165 4.99 -5.25 9.83
CA GLN A 165 5.95 -6.29 10.20
C GLN A 165 7.32 -5.70 10.61
N ARG A 166 7.67 -4.51 10.12
CA ARG A 166 8.88 -3.76 10.53
C ARG A 166 8.84 -3.19 11.96
N LEU A 167 7.66 -3.16 12.59
CA LEU A 167 7.42 -2.51 13.89
C LEU A 167 7.25 -3.50 15.04
N ASP A 168 7.49 -4.79 14.81
CA ASP A 168 7.27 -5.89 15.77
C ASP A 168 5.84 -5.96 16.37
N ASP A 169 4.88 -5.24 15.79
CA ASP A 169 3.49 -5.15 16.27
C ASP A 169 2.44 -5.66 15.26
N PHE A 170 2.93 -6.32 14.20
CA PHE A 170 2.09 -6.95 13.20
C PHE A 170 1.17 -8.01 13.83
N ASN A 171 -0.12 -7.95 13.48
CA ASN A 171 -1.10 -8.94 13.89
C ASN A 171 -1.92 -9.38 12.66
N PRO A 172 -1.74 -10.63 12.17
CA PRO A 172 -2.45 -11.12 10.99
C PRO A 172 -3.98 -11.17 11.19
N GLY A 173 -4.48 -11.29 12.43
CA GLY A 173 -5.92 -11.24 12.73
C GLY A 173 -6.56 -9.86 12.49
N ARG A 174 -5.76 -8.81 12.26
CA ARG A 174 -6.24 -7.49 11.85
C ARG A 174 -6.48 -7.38 10.35
N LEU A 175 -5.94 -8.29 9.55
CA LEU A 175 -6.21 -8.35 8.11
C LEU A 175 -7.68 -8.71 7.86
N LYS A 176 -8.31 -8.05 6.89
CA LYS A 176 -9.74 -8.18 6.59
C LYS A 176 -10.01 -8.71 5.19
N LEU A 177 -9.06 -8.57 4.27
CA LEU A 177 -9.25 -9.10 2.92
C LEU A 177 -8.82 -10.57 2.88
N PRO A 178 -9.66 -11.48 2.34
CA PRO A 178 -9.40 -12.92 2.39
C PRO A 178 -8.22 -13.36 1.50
N PHE A 179 -7.68 -12.47 0.67
CA PHE A 179 -6.55 -12.73 -0.22
C PHE A 179 -5.27 -11.99 0.21
N SER A 180 -5.24 -11.35 1.38
CA SER A 180 -4.03 -10.71 1.93
C SER A 180 -3.05 -11.70 2.54
N GLU A 181 -3.45 -12.95 2.78
CA GLU A 181 -2.61 -13.96 3.42
C GLU A 181 -1.29 -14.23 2.67
N PRO A 182 -1.27 -14.42 1.32
CA PRO A 182 -0.02 -14.51 0.57
C PRO A 182 0.89 -13.29 0.73
N PHE A 183 0.30 -12.10 0.94
CA PHE A 183 1.05 -10.87 1.07
C PHE A 183 1.78 -10.74 2.41
N ILE A 184 1.48 -11.57 3.41
CA ILE A 184 2.22 -11.59 4.67
C ILE A 184 3.69 -11.94 4.40
N ALA A 185 3.95 -13.02 3.66
CA ALA A 185 5.30 -13.45 3.33
C ALA A 185 5.98 -12.46 2.36
N ILE A 186 5.26 -11.98 1.34
CA ILE A 186 5.78 -11.00 0.37
C ILE A 186 6.20 -9.70 1.07
N ALA A 187 5.37 -9.17 1.97
CA ALA A 187 5.67 -7.93 2.69
C ALA A 187 6.89 -8.11 3.61
N ARG A 188 7.04 -9.27 4.26
CA ARG A 188 8.22 -9.59 5.08
C ARG A 188 9.50 -9.55 4.26
N ASP A 189 9.54 -10.29 3.15
CA ASP A 189 10.73 -10.32 2.30
C ASP A 189 11.04 -8.94 1.70
N LEU A 190 10.01 -8.17 1.33
CA LEU A 190 10.17 -6.81 0.85
C LEU A 190 10.77 -5.90 1.94
N ILE A 191 10.35 -6.06 3.19
CA ILE A 191 10.94 -5.36 4.35
C ILE A 191 12.40 -5.80 4.54
N ASP A 192 12.69 -7.09 4.62
CA ASP A 192 14.05 -7.63 4.84
C ASP A 192 15.07 -7.16 3.79
N LEU A 193 14.62 -7.00 2.54
CA LEU A 193 15.44 -6.50 1.43
C LEU A 193 15.65 -4.97 1.46
N THR A 194 14.79 -4.22 2.16
CA THR A 194 14.75 -2.75 2.08
C THR A 194 15.04 -2.04 3.39
N ASP A 195 14.92 -2.73 4.54
CA ASP A 195 15.15 -2.20 5.88
C ASP A 195 16.64 -2.23 6.24
N ARG A 196 17.41 -1.50 5.45
CA ARG A 196 18.86 -1.31 5.59
C ARG A 196 19.18 0.17 5.50
N SER A 197 20.37 0.58 5.93
CA SER A 197 20.80 1.96 5.80
C SER A 197 20.82 2.43 4.34
N TYR A 198 20.31 3.63 4.10
CA TYR A 198 20.34 4.34 2.82
C TYR A 198 20.79 5.78 3.06
N SER A 199 21.39 6.39 2.04
CA SER A 199 21.96 7.73 2.09
C SER A 199 20.98 8.83 1.69
N SER A 200 19.87 8.48 1.03
CA SER A 200 18.87 9.44 0.54
C SER A 200 17.48 8.84 0.40
N VAL A 201 16.48 9.73 0.26
CA VAL A 201 15.09 9.36 -0.06
C VAL A 201 14.99 8.65 -1.41
N ASP A 202 15.77 9.08 -2.40
CA ASP A 202 15.79 8.46 -3.73
C ASP A 202 16.36 7.05 -3.69
N GLU A 203 17.47 6.84 -2.98
CA GLU A 203 18.04 5.50 -2.81
C GLU A 203 17.07 4.55 -2.11
N ALA A 204 16.34 5.03 -1.09
CA ALA A 204 15.32 4.24 -0.41
C ALA A 204 14.17 3.84 -1.35
N PHE A 205 13.69 4.77 -2.17
CA PHE A 205 12.65 4.51 -3.15
C PHE A 205 13.11 3.48 -4.20
N ASP A 206 14.27 3.71 -4.79
CA ASP A 206 14.81 2.83 -5.84
C ASP A 206 15.08 1.42 -5.28
N ARG A 207 15.59 1.31 -4.06
CA ARG A 207 15.80 0.01 -3.38
C ARG A 207 14.51 -0.77 -3.20
N VAL A 208 13.40 -0.11 -2.85
CA VAL A 208 12.10 -0.79 -2.72
C VAL A 208 11.61 -1.32 -4.07
N LEU A 209 11.76 -0.54 -5.13
CA LEU A 209 11.36 -0.99 -6.46
C LEU A 209 12.26 -2.12 -6.97
N ASP A 210 13.57 -2.03 -6.75
CA ASP A 210 14.52 -3.09 -7.10
C ASP A 210 14.24 -4.39 -6.33
N ALA A 211 13.90 -4.29 -5.04
CA ALA A 211 13.47 -5.43 -4.25
C ALA A 211 12.16 -6.03 -4.78
N GLY A 212 11.18 -5.20 -5.17
CA GLY A 212 9.95 -5.66 -5.81
C GLY A 212 10.19 -6.39 -7.14
N VAL A 213 11.18 -5.93 -7.93
CA VAL A 213 11.61 -6.62 -9.16
C VAL A 213 12.30 -7.94 -8.83
N ALA A 214 13.21 -7.96 -7.85
CA ALA A 214 13.92 -9.17 -7.44
C ALA A 214 12.97 -10.25 -6.89
N LEU A 215 11.92 -9.84 -6.17
CA LEU A 215 10.85 -10.73 -5.69
C LEU A 215 9.88 -11.13 -6.80
N GLY A 216 9.93 -10.52 -7.99
CA GLY A 216 9.01 -10.82 -9.09
C GLY A 216 7.57 -10.31 -8.89
N ILE A 217 7.36 -9.34 -7.98
CA ILE A 217 6.08 -8.65 -7.75
C ILE A 217 6.00 -7.30 -8.49
N ILE A 218 7.09 -6.90 -9.15
CA ILE A 218 7.17 -5.79 -10.10
C ILE A 218 7.87 -6.30 -11.37
N ARG A 219 7.40 -5.86 -12.54
CA ARG A 219 8.05 -6.06 -13.82
C ARG A 219 9.10 -4.98 -14.04
N SER A 220 10.29 -5.40 -14.47
CA SER A 220 11.34 -4.54 -15.01
C SER A 220 10.86 -3.76 -16.23
#